data_AF-A0A2T4C0X6-F1
#
_entry.id   AF-A0A2T4C0X6-F1
#
_cell.length_a   1.000
_cell.length_b   1.000
_cell.length_c   1.000
_cell.angle_alpha   90.00
_cell.angle_beta   90.00
_cell.angle_gamma   90.00
#
_symmetry.space_group_name_H-M   'P 1'
#
loop_
_entity.id
_entity.type
_entity.pdbx_description
1 polymer ?
#
loop_
_entity_poly.entity_id
_entity_poly.type
_entity_poly.pdbx_seq_one_letter_code
_entity_poly.pdbx_strand_id
1 'polypeptide(L)'
;MSTDEQAYQTGMVLTTALASFVTGYMFGIFTTRGYLISPALAEERRRYHSDPVESDESDVDVDGTPLDHAPNWANGLDADRRQGLRFRESGAAEKRSLMGESSEECKLVLVVRTDLGMTKGKIAAQCSHATLACYKALASADPSSPERRVLSRWERYGQAKIAVQVKSQAEMLELRGKARAMGLTAEVIQDAGRTQIEAGSMTVLGVGPGPKSLVDKVTGGLKLL
;
A
#
# COMPACT_ATOMS: atom_id res chain seq x y z
N MET A 1 40.81 -56.84 10.82
CA MET A 1 40.22 -56.18 12.01
C MET A 1 39.69 -57.25 12.92
N SER A 2 40.21 -57.31 14.14
CA SER A 2 39.68 -58.23 15.15
C SER A 2 38.26 -57.79 15.54
N THR A 3 37.43 -58.72 15.98
CA THR A 3 36.06 -58.45 16.44
C THR A 3 36.00 -57.38 17.54
N ASP A 4 37.05 -57.30 18.36
CA ASP A 4 37.18 -56.32 19.45
C ASP A 4 37.39 -54.89 18.92
N GLU A 5 38.11 -54.74 17.82
CA GLU A 5 38.39 -53.44 17.18
C GLU A 5 37.12 -52.86 16.55
N GLN A 6 36.28 -53.72 15.97
CA GLN A 6 34.99 -53.33 15.40
C GLN A 6 33.96 -52.98 16.48
N ALA A 7 33.97 -53.70 17.61
CA ALA A 7 33.14 -53.37 18.77
C ALA A 7 33.53 -52.01 19.38
N TYR A 8 34.84 -51.72 19.47
CA TYR A 8 35.35 -50.45 19.98
C TYR A 8 34.97 -49.27 19.08
N GLN A 9 35.15 -49.40 17.76
CA GLN A 9 34.75 -48.37 16.80
C GLN A 9 33.23 -48.12 16.85
N THR A 10 32.42 -49.18 16.94
CA THR A 10 30.97 -49.05 17.04
C THR A 10 30.56 -48.34 18.34
N GLY A 11 31.22 -48.65 19.46
CA GLY A 11 31.02 -47.96 20.73
C GLY A 11 31.34 -46.47 20.66
N MET A 12 32.47 -46.10 20.01
CA MET A 12 32.84 -44.68 19.83
C MET A 12 31.84 -43.92 18.96
N VAL A 13 31.34 -44.53 17.89
CA VAL A 13 30.35 -43.88 17.01
C VAL A 13 29.03 -43.67 17.75
N LEU A 14 28.54 -44.68 18.48
CA LEU A 14 27.28 -44.58 19.22
C LEU A 14 27.34 -43.54 20.36
N THR A 15 28.44 -43.51 21.10
CA THR A 15 28.63 -42.55 22.20
C THR A 15 28.77 -41.12 21.70
N THR A 16 29.49 -40.91 20.60
CA THR A 16 29.64 -39.58 19.97
C THR A 16 28.30 -39.10 19.41
N ALA A 17 27.56 -39.98 18.71
CA ALA A 17 26.24 -39.65 18.19
C ALA A 17 25.25 -39.28 19.31
N LEU A 18 25.25 -40.03 20.41
CA LEU A 18 24.42 -39.74 21.58
C LEU A 18 24.78 -38.40 22.22
N ALA A 19 26.08 -38.13 22.40
CA ALA A 19 26.54 -36.87 22.97
C ALA A 19 26.14 -35.67 22.10
N SER A 20 26.37 -35.74 20.78
CA SER A 20 25.98 -34.68 19.84
C SER A 20 24.47 -34.46 19.82
N PHE A 21 23.67 -35.54 19.89
CA PHE A 21 22.22 -35.44 19.91
C PHE A 21 21.70 -34.76 21.19
N VAL A 22 22.20 -35.17 22.36
CA VAL A 22 21.78 -34.58 23.64
C VAL A 22 22.19 -33.12 23.73
N THR A 23 23.41 -32.77 23.34
CA THR A 23 23.88 -31.37 23.34
C THR A 23 23.06 -30.52 22.38
N GLY A 24 22.79 -31.00 21.16
CA GLY A 24 21.98 -30.30 20.17
C GLY A 24 20.52 -30.12 20.62
N TYR A 25 19.92 -31.14 21.22
CA TYR A 25 18.56 -31.08 21.75
C TYR A 25 18.44 -30.10 22.92
N MET A 26 19.39 -30.12 23.86
CA MET A 26 19.43 -29.18 24.99
C MET A 26 19.65 -27.74 24.51
N PHE A 27 20.53 -27.53 23.53
CA PHE A 27 20.73 -26.22 22.91
C PHE A 27 19.46 -25.73 22.18
N GLY A 28 18.78 -26.62 21.45
CA GLY A 28 17.48 -26.34 20.82
C GLY A 28 16.41 -25.93 21.84
N ILE A 29 16.30 -26.63 22.97
CA ILE A 29 15.39 -26.25 24.06
C ILE A 29 15.79 -24.90 24.67
N PHE A 30 17.08 -24.65 24.86
CA PHE A 30 17.59 -23.41 25.45
C PHE A 30 17.32 -22.18 24.55
N THR A 31 17.45 -22.35 23.22
CA THR A 31 17.11 -21.32 22.22
C THR A 31 15.60 -21.04 22.17
N THR A 32 14.76 -22.08 22.13
CA THR A 32 13.30 -21.95 22.01
C THR A 32 12.62 -21.42 23.27
N ARG A 33 13.21 -21.67 24.45
CA ARG A 33 12.74 -21.08 25.72
C ARG A 33 13.25 -19.66 25.97
N GLY A 34 14.02 -19.08 25.04
CA GLY A 34 14.43 -17.68 25.10
C GLY A 34 15.56 -17.39 26.10
N TYR A 35 16.41 -18.35 26.44
CA TYR A 35 17.56 -18.09 27.33
C TYR A 35 18.77 -17.49 26.59
N LEU A 36 18.78 -17.55 25.25
CA LEU A 36 19.81 -16.94 24.40
C LEU A 36 19.55 -15.46 24.08
N ILE A 37 18.27 -15.04 24.11
CA ILE A 37 17.86 -13.64 24.02
C ILE A 37 17.17 -13.34 25.33
N SER A 38 17.85 -12.65 26.24
CA SER A 38 17.31 -12.32 27.57
C SER A 38 15.83 -11.90 27.47
N PRO A 39 14.92 -12.46 28.29
CA PRO A 39 13.51 -12.06 28.30
C PRO A 39 13.34 -10.55 28.45
N ALA A 40 14.26 -9.89 29.17
CA ALA A 40 14.32 -8.44 29.29
C ALA A 40 14.51 -7.72 27.94
N LEU A 41 15.34 -8.26 27.03
CA LEU A 41 15.54 -7.73 25.68
C LEU A 41 14.35 -8.03 24.76
N ALA A 42 13.62 -9.12 25.00
CA ALA A 42 12.38 -9.41 24.27
C ALA A 42 11.24 -8.48 24.70
N GLU A 43 11.17 -8.14 25.99
CA GLU A 43 10.26 -7.12 26.51
C GLU A 43 10.66 -5.70 26.09
N GLU A 44 11.95 -5.40 26.04
CA GLU A 44 12.47 -4.12 25.57
C GLU A 44 12.16 -3.93 24.08
N ARG A 45 12.37 -4.96 23.23
CA ARG A 45 11.96 -4.94 21.82
C ARG A 45 10.45 -4.75 21.63
N ARG A 46 9.63 -5.39 22.48
CA ARG A 46 8.17 -5.16 22.47
C ARG A 46 7.83 -3.74 22.90
N ARG A 47 8.51 -3.22 23.93
CA ARG A 47 8.35 -1.83 24.40
C ARG A 47 8.67 -0.84 23.30
N TYR A 48 9.82 -0.94 22.63
CA TYR A 48 10.17 -0.13 21.46
C TYR A 48 9.10 -0.19 20.35
N HIS A 49 8.53 -1.37 20.10
CA HIS A 49 7.47 -1.52 19.08
C HIS A 49 6.12 -0.91 19.51
N SER A 50 5.94 -0.62 20.80
CA SER A 50 4.73 -0.04 21.39
C SER A 50 4.97 1.34 22.03
N ASP A 51 6.15 1.92 21.84
CA ASP A 51 6.53 3.20 22.43
C ASP A 51 5.85 4.33 21.64
N PRO A 52 4.98 5.14 22.27
CA PRO A 52 4.35 6.27 21.60
C PRO A 52 5.29 7.47 21.40
N VAL A 53 6.48 7.45 22.00
CA VAL A 53 7.48 8.52 21.88
C VAL A 53 8.71 7.97 21.16
N GLU A 54 8.91 8.40 19.92
CA GLU A 54 10.10 8.07 19.14
C GLU A 54 11.32 8.77 19.77
N SER A 55 12.45 8.07 19.87
CA SER A 55 13.70 8.64 20.41
C SER A 55 14.18 9.79 19.53
N ASP A 56 14.63 10.89 20.14
CA ASP A 56 15.19 12.09 19.50
C ASP A 56 16.50 11.86 18.72
N GLU A 57 16.83 10.62 18.35
CA GLU A 57 18.00 10.34 17.50
C GLU A 57 17.72 10.87 16.09
N SER A 58 18.41 11.94 15.75
CA SER A 58 18.39 12.56 14.44
C SER A 58 19.17 11.71 13.45
N ASP A 59 18.45 10.90 12.68
CA ASP A 59 18.99 10.32 11.46
C ASP A 59 19.19 11.46 10.44
N VAL A 60 20.41 11.99 10.39
CA VAL A 60 20.87 12.88 9.34
C VAL A 60 21.27 12.05 8.12
N ASP A 61 20.78 12.41 6.93
CA ASP A 61 21.25 11.81 5.68
C ASP A 61 22.75 12.13 5.48
N VAL A 62 23.44 11.35 4.64
CA VAL A 62 24.90 11.49 4.38
C VAL A 62 25.28 12.91 3.91
N ASP A 63 24.31 13.65 3.35
CA ASP A 63 24.48 14.99 2.80
C ASP A 63 24.07 16.10 3.80
N GLY A 64 23.76 15.75 5.06
CA GLY A 64 23.37 16.69 6.11
C GLY A 64 21.99 17.32 5.92
N THR A 65 21.20 16.84 4.96
CA THR A 65 19.79 17.23 4.81
C THR A 65 18.97 16.57 5.91
N PRO A 66 18.19 17.34 6.70
CA PRO A 66 17.28 16.78 7.68
C PRO A 66 16.28 15.84 7.00
N LEU A 67 16.20 14.59 7.44
CA LEU A 67 15.14 13.68 7.01
C LEU A 67 13.80 14.27 7.51
N ASP A 68 12.88 14.55 6.57
CA ASP A 68 11.52 15.01 6.86
C ASP A 68 10.74 13.83 7.46
N HIS A 69 10.93 13.58 8.77
CA HIS A 69 10.21 12.55 9.50
C HIS A 69 8.71 12.84 9.45
N ALA A 70 7.92 11.86 9.01
CA ALA A 70 6.46 11.94 9.03
C ALA A 70 6.00 11.95 10.51
N PRO A 71 5.58 13.11 11.07
CA PRO A 71 5.28 13.16 12.49
C PRO A 71 3.99 12.36 12.73
N ASN A 72 4.10 11.33 13.55
CA ASN A 72 3.00 10.58 14.15
C ASN A 72 1.96 9.97 13.16
N TRP A 73 2.43 9.01 12.36
CA TRP A 73 1.64 8.18 11.44
C TRP A 73 0.78 7.10 12.13
N ALA A 74 0.50 7.19 13.42
CA ALA A 74 -0.38 6.25 14.13
C ALA A 74 -1.77 6.18 13.45
N ASN A 75 -2.01 5.11 12.69
CA ASN A 75 -3.25 4.88 11.95
C ASN A 75 -4.35 4.42 12.93
N GLY A 76 -5.11 5.37 13.49
CA GLY A 76 -6.32 5.09 14.26
C GLY A 76 -7.56 4.92 13.38
N LEU A 77 -8.55 4.17 13.87
CA LEU A 77 -9.86 3.96 13.19
C LEU A 77 -10.58 5.27 12.82
N ASP A 78 -10.27 6.38 13.50
CA ASP A 78 -10.86 7.69 13.24
C ASP A 78 -10.32 8.38 11.98
N ALA A 79 -9.15 7.96 11.47
CA ALA A 79 -8.59 8.49 10.22
C ALA A 79 -9.37 8.03 8.98
N ASP A 80 -9.91 6.80 9.00
CA ASP A 80 -10.72 6.23 7.91
C ASP A 80 -12.13 6.84 7.83
N ARG A 81 -12.68 7.29 8.97
CA ARG A 81 -14.07 7.78 9.06
C ARG A 81 -14.32 9.09 8.30
N ARG A 82 -13.27 9.89 8.05
CA ARG A 82 -13.37 11.21 7.37
C ARG A 82 -13.46 11.13 5.85
N GLN A 83 -13.26 9.96 5.24
CA GLN A 83 -13.12 9.82 3.77
C GLN A 83 -14.46 9.77 2.99
N GLY A 84 -15.62 9.90 3.65
CA GLY A 84 -16.87 10.35 3.00
C GLY A 84 -17.30 9.62 1.72
N LEU A 85 -17.04 8.33 1.60
CA LEU A 85 -17.37 7.52 0.43
C LEU A 85 -18.86 7.16 0.42
N ARG A 86 -19.68 7.91 -0.33
CA ARG A 86 -20.78 7.41 -1.20
C ARG A 86 -21.64 8.54 -1.76
N PHE A 87 -21.57 8.75 -3.07
CA PHE A 87 -22.65 9.33 -3.87
C PHE A 87 -22.81 8.46 -5.13
N ARG A 88 -23.98 7.84 -5.30
CA ARG A 88 -24.37 7.11 -6.53
C ARG A 88 -25.44 7.93 -7.24
N GLU A 89 -25.15 8.39 -8.45
CA GLU A 89 -26.15 8.97 -9.36
C GLU A 89 -26.69 7.90 -10.32
N SER A 90 -27.97 8.06 -10.69
CA SER A 90 -28.81 7.08 -11.39
C SER A 90 -28.57 6.96 -12.90
N GLY A 91 -27.89 7.91 -13.54
CA GLY A 91 -27.57 7.87 -14.99
C GLY A 91 -26.33 7.05 -15.38
N ALA A 92 -25.64 6.45 -14.41
CA ALA A 92 -24.35 5.78 -14.62
C ALA A 92 -24.45 4.34 -15.15
N ALA A 93 -25.62 3.69 -15.02
CA ALA A 93 -25.77 2.25 -15.26
C ALA A 93 -25.56 1.84 -16.74
N GLU A 94 -26.12 2.59 -17.69
CA GLU A 94 -25.99 2.29 -19.12
C GLU A 94 -24.54 2.43 -19.62
N LYS A 95 -23.87 3.51 -19.22
CA LYS A 95 -22.45 3.75 -19.60
C LYS A 95 -21.50 2.74 -18.95
N ARG A 96 -21.81 2.28 -17.73
CA ARG A 96 -21.06 1.20 -17.06
C ARG A 96 -21.14 -0.11 -17.87
N SER A 97 -22.30 -0.45 -18.42
CA SER A 97 -22.46 -1.65 -19.27
C SER A 97 -21.47 -1.69 -20.44
N LEU A 98 -21.37 -0.58 -21.19
CA LEU A 98 -20.49 -0.45 -22.36
C LEU A 98 -19.00 -0.60 -22.00
N MET A 99 -18.59 -0.16 -20.80
CA MET A 99 -17.20 -0.32 -20.33
C MET A 99 -16.80 -1.79 -20.15
N GLY A 100 -17.75 -2.62 -19.71
CA GLY A 100 -17.51 -4.03 -19.43
C GLY A 100 -17.34 -4.91 -20.67
N GLU A 101 -17.74 -4.43 -21.85
CA GLU A 101 -17.72 -5.18 -23.11
C GLU A 101 -16.51 -4.89 -24.00
N SER A 102 -15.88 -3.72 -23.87
CA SER A 102 -14.64 -3.40 -24.61
C SER A 102 -13.54 -4.42 -24.29
N SER A 103 -12.66 -4.75 -25.24
CA SER A 103 -11.47 -5.59 -25.00
C SER A 103 -10.18 -4.76 -24.87
N GLU A 104 -10.29 -3.44 -24.84
CA GLU A 104 -9.13 -2.55 -24.81
C GLU A 104 -8.39 -2.57 -23.48
N GLU A 105 -7.15 -2.10 -23.50
CA GLU A 105 -6.31 -1.93 -22.31
C GLU A 105 -6.97 -1.00 -21.28
N CYS A 106 -6.86 -1.36 -20.01
CA CYS A 106 -7.34 -0.54 -18.91
C CYS A 106 -6.20 0.19 -18.22
N LYS A 107 -6.46 1.39 -17.72
CA LYS A 107 -5.50 2.18 -16.95
C LYS A 107 -6.18 2.95 -15.83
N LEU A 108 -5.38 3.29 -14.82
CA LEU A 108 -5.72 4.23 -13.77
C LEU A 108 -4.87 5.49 -13.94
N VAL A 109 -5.50 6.67 -13.93
CA VAL A 109 -4.78 7.96 -13.95
C VAL A 109 -4.91 8.62 -12.59
N LEU A 110 -3.78 9.06 -12.05
CA LEU A 110 -3.64 9.73 -10.77
C LEU A 110 -3.38 11.21 -11.03
N VAL A 111 -4.40 12.03 -10.83
CA VAL A 111 -4.37 13.46 -11.08
C VAL A 111 -3.96 14.17 -9.79
N VAL A 112 -2.73 14.68 -9.76
CA VAL A 112 -2.10 15.27 -8.58
C VAL A 112 -2.17 16.79 -8.64
N ARG A 113 -2.56 17.41 -7.52
CA ARG A 113 -2.46 18.87 -7.36
C ARG A 113 -1.04 19.31 -7.04
N THR A 114 -0.42 20.03 -7.98
CA THR A 114 0.95 20.55 -7.80
C THR A 114 0.98 21.93 -7.17
N ASP A 115 -0.16 22.64 -7.09
CA ASP A 115 -0.30 23.93 -6.40
C ASP A 115 -0.09 23.83 -4.87
N LEU A 116 -0.19 22.62 -4.34
CA LEU A 116 -0.06 22.34 -2.91
C LEU A 116 1.38 22.18 -2.41
N GLY A 117 2.39 22.20 -3.29
CA GLY A 117 3.80 22.06 -2.89
C GLY A 117 4.14 20.74 -2.18
N MET A 118 3.41 19.65 -2.47
CA MET A 118 3.66 18.35 -1.83
C MET A 118 5.06 17.83 -2.14
N THR A 119 5.74 17.28 -1.13
CA THR A 119 7.02 16.56 -1.30
C THR A 119 6.80 15.26 -2.08
N LYS A 120 7.88 14.73 -2.69
CA LYS A 120 7.83 13.49 -3.51
C LYS A 120 7.25 12.30 -2.73
N GLY A 121 7.67 12.12 -1.47
CA GLY A 121 7.18 11.05 -0.61
C GLY A 121 5.68 11.18 -0.33
N LYS A 122 5.21 12.40 -0.05
CA LYS A 122 3.79 12.66 0.16
C LYS A 122 2.95 12.41 -1.08
N ILE A 123 3.42 12.85 -2.26
CA ILE A 123 2.75 12.55 -3.54
C ILE A 123 2.59 11.04 -3.71
N ALA A 124 3.65 10.26 -3.48
CA ALA A 124 3.61 8.81 -3.63
C ALA A 124 2.59 8.14 -2.69
N ALA A 125 2.53 8.58 -1.42
CA ALA A 125 1.55 8.10 -0.45
C ALA A 125 0.12 8.43 -0.88
N GLN A 126 -0.16 9.68 -1.27
CA GLN A 126 -1.49 10.13 -1.69
C GLN A 126 -1.95 9.42 -2.98
N CYS A 127 -1.05 9.22 -3.94
CA CYS A 127 -1.28 8.41 -5.14
C CYS A 127 -1.63 6.94 -4.81
N SER A 128 -0.97 6.37 -3.80
CA SER A 128 -1.24 5.02 -3.32
C SER A 128 -2.62 4.92 -2.66
N HIS A 129 -3.01 5.92 -1.86
CA HIS A 129 -4.37 6.02 -1.31
C HIS A 129 -5.43 6.14 -2.41
N ALA A 130 -5.21 6.99 -3.41
CA ALA A 130 -6.14 7.16 -4.53
C ALA A 130 -6.34 5.87 -5.32
N THR A 131 -5.24 5.14 -5.55
CA THR A 131 -5.26 3.83 -6.18
C THR A 131 -6.10 2.84 -5.39
N LEU A 132 -5.87 2.74 -4.08
CA LEU A 132 -6.59 1.81 -3.21
C LEU A 132 -8.08 2.16 -3.11
N ALA A 133 -8.41 3.45 -3.05
CA ALA A 133 -9.80 3.91 -3.05
C ALA A 133 -10.54 3.49 -4.33
N CYS A 134 -9.94 3.75 -5.50
CA CYS A 134 -10.50 3.34 -6.79
C CYS A 134 -10.64 1.81 -6.90
N TYR A 135 -9.63 1.07 -6.45
CA TYR A 135 -9.65 -0.39 -6.43
C TYR A 135 -10.81 -0.90 -5.57
N LYS A 136 -10.93 -0.43 -4.32
CA LYS A 136 -12.01 -0.84 -3.40
C LYS A 136 -13.40 -0.49 -3.94
N ALA A 137 -13.54 0.66 -4.59
CA ALA A 137 -14.80 1.08 -5.20
C ALA A 137 -15.25 0.10 -6.31
N LEU A 138 -14.33 -0.41 -7.12
CA LEU A 138 -14.63 -1.41 -8.15
C LEU A 138 -14.74 -2.83 -7.56
N ALA A 139 -13.90 -3.19 -6.59
CA ALA A 139 -13.85 -4.53 -5.99
C ALA A 139 -15.10 -4.85 -5.16
N SER A 140 -15.76 -3.83 -4.62
CA SER A 140 -17.03 -3.97 -3.88
C SER A 140 -18.27 -4.05 -4.78
N ALA A 141 -18.12 -3.90 -6.10
CA ALA A 141 -19.21 -4.07 -7.05
C ALA A 141 -19.59 -5.55 -7.20
N ASP A 142 -20.79 -5.81 -7.74
CA ASP A 142 -21.28 -7.17 -7.99
C ASP A 142 -20.29 -7.95 -8.89
N PRO A 143 -20.00 -9.24 -8.61
CA PRO A 143 -19.06 -10.02 -9.41
C PRO A 143 -19.38 -10.10 -10.90
N SER A 144 -20.66 -10.04 -11.27
CA SER A 144 -21.15 -10.06 -12.65
C SER A 144 -21.18 -8.67 -13.31
N SER A 145 -20.91 -7.61 -12.53
CA SER A 145 -20.98 -6.23 -13.02
C SER A 145 -19.88 -5.89 -14.03
N PRO A 146 -20.15 -4.96 -14.97
CA PRO A 146 -19.15 -4.39 -15.85
C PRO A 146 -17.90 -3.85 -15.12
N GLU A 147 -18.09 -3.27 -13.95
CA GLU A 147 -17.06 -2.71 -13.07
C GLU A 147 -16.08 -3.79 -12.62
N ARG A 148 -16.59 -4.94 -12.20
CA ARG A 148 -15.75 -6.07 -11.81
C ARG A 148 -14.97 -6.61 -13.02
N ARG A 149 -15.59 -6.66 -14.21
CA ARG A 149 -14.91 -7.07 -15.44
C ARG A 149 -13.77 -6.12 -15.82
N VAL A 150 -14.00 -4.81 -15.71
CA VAL A 150 -12.97 -3.77 -15.92
C VAL A 150 -11.82 -3.94 -14.93
N LEU A 151 -12.14 -4.14 -13.64
CA LEU A 151 -11.12 -4.36 -12.62
C LEU A 151 -10.28 -5.61 -12.93
N SER A 152 -10.92 -6.75 -13.18
CA SER A 152 -10.23 -8.00 -13.53
C SER A 152 -9.42 -7.89 -14.82
N ARG A 153 -9.78 -6.99 -15.73
CA ARG A 153 -8.98 -6.71 -16.91
C ARG A 153 -7.75 -5.90 -16.54
N TRP A 154 -7.90 -4.80 -15.83
CA TRP A 154 -6.77 -4.00 -15.36
C TRP A 154 -5.76 -4.84 -14.54
N GLU A 155 -6.24 -5.74 -13.69
CA GLU A 155 -5.41 -6.70 -12.94
C GLU A 155 -4.58 -7.61 -13.86
N ARG A 156 -5.18 -8.12 -14.95
CA ARG A 156 -4.51 -9.00 -15.92
C ARG A 156 -3.55 -8.28 -16.85
N TYR A 157 -3.77 -6.99 -17.09
CA TYR A 157 -2.98 -6.16 -18.02
C TYR A 157 -1.96 -5.26 -17.29
N GLY A 158 -1.34 -5.78 -16.22
CA GLY A 158 -0.20 -5.12 -15.56
C GLY A 158 -0.56 -3.92 -14.68
N GLN A 159 -1.85 -3.63 -14.47
CA GLN A 159 -2.32 -2.62 -13.53
C GLN A 159 -1.72 -1.22 -13.78
N ALA A 160 -1.71 -0.78 -15.04
CA ALA A 160 -1.12 0.50 -15.44
C ALA A 160 -1.64 1.69 -14.61
N LYS A 161 -0.70 2.48 -14.08
CA LYS A 161 -0.95 3.70 -13.30
C LYS A 161 -0.14 4.85 -13.89
N ILE A 162 -0.77 5.97 -14.19
CA ILE A 162 -0.12 7.13 -14.81
C ILE A 162 -0.37 8.35 -13.93
N ALA A 163 0.69 9.02 -13.49
CA ALA A 163 0.58 10.26 -12.73
C ALA A 163 0.58 11.47 -13.68
N VAL A 164 -0.41 12.34 -13.51
CA VAL A 164 -0.56 13.60 -14.24
C VAL A 164 -0.81 14.73 -13.24
N GLN A 165 -0.66 15.97 -13.68
CA GLN A 165 -0.76 17.15 -12.82
C GLN A 165 -1.88 18.10 -13.21
N VAL A 166 -2.44 18.76 -12.19
CA VAL A 166 -3.36 19.89 -12.28
C VAL A 166 -2.92 20.98 -11.30
N LYS A 167 -3.35 22.22 -11.55
CA LYS A 167 -2.91 23.38 -10.75
C LYS A 167 -3.98 23.95 -9.83
N SER A 168 -5.15 23.32 -9.74
CA SER A 168 -6.22 23.81 -8.86
C SER A 168 -7.18 22.71 -8.43
N GLN A 169 -7.85 22.94 -7.29
CA GLN A 169 -8.94 22.11 -6.82
C GLN A 169 -10.15 22.13 -7.77
N ALA A 170 -10.45 23.29 -8.36
CA ALA A 170 -11.59 23.45 -9.26
C ALA A 170 -11.45 22.55 -10.50
N GLU A 171 -10.28 22.56 -11.14
CA GLU A 171 -9.95 21.71 -12.28
C GLU A 171 -10.07 20.21 -11.92
N MET A 172 -9.56 19.82 -10.74
CA MET A 172 -9.71 18.44 -10.24
C MET A 172 -11.19 18.04 -10.09
N LEU A 173 -12.02 18.91 -9.52
CA LEU A 173 -13.44 18.63 -9.31
C LEU A 173 -14.22 18.55 -10.62
N GLU A 174 -13.86 19.37 -11.60
CA GLU A 174 -14.42 19.31 -12.95
C GLU A 174 -14.10 17.97 -13.62
N LEU A 175 -12.82 17.53 -13.56
CA LEU A 175 -12.39 16.23 -14.06
C LEU A 175 -13.14 15.07 -13.38
N ARG A 176 -13.35 15.16 -12.07
CA ARG A 176 -14.14 14.17 -11.32
C ARG A 176 -15.57 14.11 -11.82
N GLY A 177 -16.23 15.26 -12.00
CA GLY A 177 -17.59 15.34 -12.52
C GLY A 177 -17.68 14.71 -13.92
N LYS A 178 -16.76 15.08 -14.82
CA LYS A 178 -16.66 14.55 -16.17
C LYS A 178 -16.46 13.03 -16.18
N ALA A 179 -15.57 12.50 -15.34
CA ALA A 179 -15.34 11.06 -15.21
C ALA A 179 -16.60 10.31 -14.74
N ARG A 180 -17.25 10.79 -13.67
CA ARG A 180 -18.47 10.17 -13.14
C ARG A 180 -19.63 10.21 -14.14
N ALA A 181 -19.78 11.31 -14.88
CA ALA A 181 -20.77 11.44 -15.94
C ALA A 181 -20.54 10.46 -17.10
N MET A 182 -19.30 9.97 -17.28
CA MET A 182 -18.95 8.91 -18.24
C MET A 182 -19.03 7.49 -17.65
N GLY A 183 -19.44 7.34 -16.38
CA GLY A 183 -19.53 6.05 -15.69
C GLY A 183 -18.22 5.54 -15.10
N LEU A 184 -17.13 6.30 -15.20
CA LEU A 184 -15.83 5.94 -14.63
C LEU A 184 -15.82 6.09 -13.11
N THR A 185 -15.09 5.20 -12.43
CA THR A 185 -14.72 5.38 -11.03
C THR A 185 -13.82 6.61 -10.89
N ALA A 186 -14.15 7.49 -9.96
CA ALA A 186 -13.43 8.73 -9.74
C ALA A 186 -13.44 9.08 -8.25
N GLU A 187 -12.33 8.81 -7.57
CA GLU A 187 -12.18 8.97 -6.11
C GLU A 187 -11.15 10.03 -5.77
N VAL A 188 -11.50 10.94 -4.86
CA VAL A 188 -10.62 12.03 -4.41
C VAL A 188 -10.10 11.71 -3.02
N ILE A 189 -8.79 11.86 -2.85
CA ILE A 189 -8.14 11.78 -1.55
C ILE A 189 -8.04 13.16 -0.93
N GLN A 190 -8.29 13.21 0.36
CA GLN A 190 -8.10 14.38 1.20
C GLN A 190 -6.95 14.13 2.14
N ASP A 191 -6.12 15.14 2.35
CA ASP A 191 -5.09 15.07 3.37
C ASP A 191 -5.71 15.07 4.76
N ALA A 192 -5.27 14.14 5.61
CA ALA A 192 -5.77 14.00 6.97
C ALA A 192 -5.29 15.13 7.91
N GLY A 193 -4.43 16.04 7.42
CA GLY A 193 -3.91 17.18 8.16
C GLY A 193 -2.71 16.85 9.05
N ARG A 194 -1.90 15.85 8.67
CA ARG A 194 -0.67 15.46 9.40
C ARG A 194 0.59 16.14 8.86
N THR A 195 0.42 17.18 8.06
CA THR A 195 1.51 17.84 7.33
C THR A 195 1.22 19.33 7.16
N GLN A 196 2.13 20.05 6.49
CA GLN A 196 2.04 21.49 6.19
C GLN A 196 0.86 21.91 5.28
N ILE A 197 0.07 20.97 4.76
CA ILE A 197 -1.13 21.28 3.97
C ILE A 197 -2.35 21.38 4.88
N GLU A 198 -3.23 22.36 4.62
CA GLU A 198 -4.49 22.51 5.34
C GLU A 198 -5.29 21.20 5.37
N ALA A 199 -5.70 20.79 6.56
CA ALA A 199 -6.48 19.58 6.77
C ALA A 199 -7.75 19.58 5.90
N GLY A 200 -8.03 18.46 5.23
CA GLY A 200 -9.19 18.34 4.33
C GLY A 200 -8.95 18.82 2.89
N SER A 201 -7.76 19.35 2.59
CA SER A 201 -7.36 19.68 1.22
C SER A 201 -7.42 18.44 0.33
N MET A 202 -8.08 18.58 -0.83
CA MET A 202 -8.09 17.53 -1.85
C MET A 202 -6.73 17.47 -2.53
N THR A 203 -6.05 16.32 -2.48
CA THR A 203 -4.65 16.17 -2.92
C THR A 203 -4.55 15.48 -4.28
N VAL A 204 -5.20 14.31 -4.41
CA VAL A 204 -5.10 13.44 -5.59
C VAL A 204 -6.48 12.92 -5.97
N LEU A 205 -6.81 12.96 -7.26
CA LEU A 205 -7.97 12.31 -7.85
C LEU A 205 -7.51 11.07 -8.62
N GLY A 206 -8.01 9.90 -8.26
CA GLY A 206 -7.90 8.70 -9.09
C GLY A 206 -9.04 8.65 -10.11
N VAL A 207 -8.73 8.42 -11.39
CA VAL A 207 -9.69 8.23 -12.48
C VAL A 207 -9.47 6.87 -13.13
N GLY A 208 -10.47 5.99 -13.01
CA GLY A 208 -10.39 4.58 -13.36
C GLY A 208 -10.18 3.68 -12.14
N PRO A 209 -9.61 2.47 -12.27
CA PRO A 209 -9.26 1.80 -13.52
C PRO A 209 -10.41 1.77 -14.53
N GLY A 210 -10.10 2.02 -15.80
CA GLY A 210 -11.10 2.06 -16.87
C GLY A 210 -10.49 1.86 -18.25
N PRO A 211 -11.34 1.61 -19.27
CA PRO A 211 -10.88 1.48 -20.65
C PRO A 211 -10.12 2.74 -21.11
N LYS A 212 -8.96 2.57 -21.75
CA LYS A 212 -8.06 3.67 -22.11
C LYS A 212 -8.75 4.81 -22.84
N SER A 213 -9.57 4.50 -23.85
CA SER A 213 -10.27 5.48 -24.66
C SER A 213 -11.19 6.39 -23.84
N LEU A 214 -11.86 5.86 -22.81
CA LEU A 214 -12.72 6.64 -21.92
C LEU A 214 -11.92 7.46 -20.92
N VAL A 215 -10.86 6.88 -20.35
CA VAL A 215 -9.99 7.60 -19.43
C VAL A 215 -9.30 8.77 -20.15
N ASP A 216 -8.84 8.56 -21.39
CA ASP A 216 -8.20 9.61 -22.21
C ASP A 216 -9.15 10.77 -22.57
N LYS A 217 -10.46 10.51 -22.72
CA LYS A 217 -11.44 11.60 -22.89
C LYS A 217 -11.49 12.54 -21.68
N VAL A 218 -11.13 12.06 -20.50
CA VAL A 218 -11.10 12.86 -19.27
C VAL A 218 -9.73 13.51 -19.08
N THR A 219 -8.65 12.73 -19.15
CA THR A 219 -7.32 13.13 -18.67
C THR A 219 -6.26 13.26 -19.77
N GLY A 220 -6.58 12.98 -21.03
CA GLY A 220 -5.58 12.90 -22.12
C GLY A 220 -4.90 14.22 -22.48
N GLY A 221 -5.47 15.37 -22.10
CA GLY A 221 -4.85 16.69 -22.29
C GLY A 221 -3.95 17.15 -21.13
N LEU A 222 -3.88 16.37 -20.04
CA LEU A 222 -3.11 16.75 -18.85
C LEU A 222 -1.63 16.42 -19.03
N LYS A 223 -0.77 17.23 -18.39
CA LYS A 223 0.67 17.01 -18.38
C LYS A 223 1.03 15.88 -17.41
N LEU A 224 2.08 15.13 -17.72
CA LEU A 224 2.69 14.21 -16.75
C LEU A 224 3.20 14.99 -15.54
N LEU A 225 3.16 14.34 -14.37
CA LEU A 225 3.60 14.89 -13.09
C LEU A 225 5.12 15.08 -13.03
#